data_AF-A0A525CTU4-F1
#
_entry.id   AF-A0A525CTU4-F1
#
_cell.length_a   1.000
_cell.length_b   1.000
_cell.length_c   1.000
_cell.angle_alpha   90.00
_cell.angle_beta   90.00
_cell.angle_gamma   90.00
#
_symmetry.space_group_name_H-M   'P 1'
#
loop_
_entity.id
_entity.type
_entity.pdbx_description
1 polymer ?
#
loop_
_entity_poly.entity_id
_entity_poly.type
_entity_poly.pdbx_seq_one_letter_code
_entity_poly.pdbx_strand_id
1 'polypeptide(L)'
;NVIAIHWNRSSILNEDGLRYEDEFIRHKVLDLVGDITLLGCPLLGHVTARKAGHRQHLSFMEKIALSPHSWELVELGKNGTQSVISNFVSNTKVAEDVIMPFLKPLEPAIASL
;
A
#
# COMPACT_ATOMS: atom_id res chain seq x y z
N ASN A 1 3.34 15.58 7.48
CA ASN A 1 1.92 15.86 7.82
C ASN A 1 1.62 15.17 9.12
N VAL A 2 1.49 15.93 10.20
CA VAL A 2 1.09 15.40 11.51
C VAL A 2 -0.13 16.19 11.95
N ILE A 3 -1.19 15.47 12.31
CA ILE A 3 -2.36 16.05 12.95
C ILE A 3 -2.25 15.75 14.43
N ALA A 4 -2.07 16.79 15.24
CA ALA A 4 -1.93 16.67 16.68
C ALA A 4 -3.26 17.04 17.35
N ILE A 5 -3.79 16.12 18.15
CA ILE A 5 -5.03 16.34 18.92
C ILE A 5 -4.64 16.39 20.40
N HIS A 6 -5.29 17.28 21.15
CA HIS A 6 -5.16 17.30 22.59
C HIS A 6 -5.58 15.94 23.19
N TRP A 7 -4.95 15.51 24.27
CA TRP A 7 -5.10 14.16 24.83
C TRP A 7 -6.55 13.80 25.19
N ASN A 8 -7.37 14.80 25.56
CA ASN A 8 -8.78 14.66 25.87
C ASN A 8 -9.70 14.66 24.62
N ARG A 9 -9.13 14.73 23.41
CA ARG A 9 -9.83 14.79 22.12
C ARG A 9 -10.80 15.98 21.95
N SER A 10 -10.64 17.05 22.74
CA SER A 10 -11.52 18.22 22.69
C SER A 10 -11.04 19.32 21.75
N SER A 11 -9.77 19.35 21.42
CA SER A 11 -9.18 20.42 20.60
C SER A 11 -8.01 19.92 19.76
N ILE A 12 -7.73 20.69 18.71
CA ILE A 12 -6.64 20.45 17.77
C ILE A 12 -5.47 21.31 18.22
N LEU A 13 -4.27 20.70 18.27
CA LEU A 13 -3.06 21.36 18.79
C LEU A 13 -2.31 22.16 17.72
N ASN A 14 -2.59 21.90 16.43
CA ASN A 14 -2.04 22.67 15.33
C ASN A 14 -2.52 24.14 15.43
N GLU A 15 -1.59 25.11 15.42
CA GLU A 15 -1.91 26.54 15.60
C GLU A 15 -2.91 27.05 14.56
N ASP A 16 -2.75 26.65 13.31
CA ASP A 16 -3.66 27.00 12.20
C ASP A 16 -4.93 26.11 12.15
N GLY A 17 -5.09 25.18 13.10
CA GLY A 17 -6.15 24.17 13.08
C GLY A 17 -5.97 23.12 11.98
N LEU A 18 -7.07 22.69 11.37
CA LEU A 18 -7.05 21.76 10.24
C LEU A 18 -7.02 22.51 8.92
N ARG A 19 -6.34 21.93 7.93
CA ARG A 19 -6.38 22.39 6.55
C ARG A 19 -7.71 22.06 5.86
N TYR A 20 -8.36 20.98 6.30
CA TYR A 20 -9.65 20.52 5.80
C TYR A 20 -10.50 20.03 6.97
N GLU A 21 -11.82 20.20 6.89
CA GLU A 21 -12.74 19.71 7.91
C GLU A 21 -12.63 18.18 8.13
N ASP A 22 -12.33 17.44 7.05
CA ASP A 22 -12.17 15.98 7.00
C ASP A 22 -10.70 15.53 6.99
N GLU A 23 -9.75 16.37 7.46
CA GLU A 23 -8.31 16.08 7.35
C GLU A 23 -7.90 14.75 8.02
N PHE A 24 -8.57 14.34 9.10
CA PHE A 24 -8.32 13.06 9.77
C PHE A 24 -8.51 11.85 8.85
N ILE A 25 -9.61 11.82 8.08
CA ILE A 25 -9.87 10.69 7.17
C ILE A 25 -8.97 10.78 5.94
N ARG A 26 -8.68 11.99 5.43
CA ARG A 26 -7.69 12.19 4.36
C ARG A 26 -6.31 11.67 4.76
N HIS A 27 -5.90 11.89 6.00
CA HIS A 27 -4.64 11.36 6.52
C HIS A 27 -4.65 9.83 6.58
N LYS A 28 -5.76 9.20 6.95
CA LYS A 28 -5.88 7.74 6.91
C LYS A 28 -5.86 7.17 5.49
N VAL A 29 -6.43 7.87 4.52
CA VAL A 29 -6.29 7.52 3.10
C VAL A 29 -4.83 7.68 2.66
N LEU A 30 -4.15 8.74 3.08
CA LEU A 30 -2.73 8.96 2.79
C LEU A 30 -1.84 7.88 3.43
N ASP A 31 -2.12 7.47 4.66
CA ASP A 31 -1.45 6.35 5.34
C ASP A 31 -1.60 5.06 4.53
N LEU A 32 -2.82 4.74 4.06
CA LEU A 32 -3.08 3.56 3.23
C LEU A 32 -2.32 3.61 1.89
N VAL A 33 -2.33 4.75 1.21
CA VAL A 33 -1.58 4.95 -0.03
C VAL A 33 -0.08 4.78 0.22
N GLY A 34 0.43 5.39 1.30
CA GLY A 34 1.83 5.26 1.70
C GLY A 34 2.22 3.83 1.99
N ASP A 35 1.43 3.11 2.80
CA ASP A 35 1.72 1.72 3.13
C ASP A 35 1.73 0.84 1.88
N ILE A 36 0.74 0.94 0.98
CA ILE A 36 0.65 0.15 -0.27
C ILE A 36 1.89 0.34 -1.17
N THR A 37 2.57 1.48 -1.14
CA THR A 37 3.77 1.69 -1.95
C THR A 37 4.92 0.74 -1.58
N LEU A 38 4.88 0.13 -0.40
CA LEU A 38 5.86 -0.87 0.04
C LEU A 38 5.77 -2.21 -0.73
N LEU A 39 4.71 -2.42 -1.53
CA LEU A 39 4.65 -3.53 -2.50
C LEU A 39 5.67 -3.40 -3.64
N GLY A 40 6.32 -2.24 -3.81
CA GLY A 40 7.34 -2.03 -4.85
C GLY A 40 6.80 -1.72 -6.24
N CYS A 41 5.48 -1.90 -6.48
CA CYS A 41 4.80 -1.47 -7.68
C CYS A 41 3.48 -0.74 -7.36
N PRO A 42 3.05 0.23 -8.19
CA PRO A 42 1.73 0.85 -8.04
C PRO A 42 0.61 -0.19 -8.15
N LEU A 43 -0.35 -0.13 -7.25
CA LEU A 43 -1.53 -0.98 -7.29
C LEU A 43 -2.56 -0.39 -8.25
N LEU A 44 -2.88 -1.11 -9.33
CA LEU A 44 -4.05 -0.84 -10.15
C LEU A 44 -5.23 -1.67 -9.64
N GLY A 45 -6.16 -1.02 -8.92
CA GLY A 45 -7.32 -1.70 -8.38
C GLY A 45 -8.20 -0.81 -7.50
N HIS A 46 -9.26 -1.40 -6.94
CA HIS A 46 -10.15 -0.73 -6.00
C HIS A 46 -9.92 -1.26 -4.58
N VAL A 47 -9.51 -0.39 -3.66
CA VAL A 47 -9.24 -0.76 -2.26
C VAL A 47 -10.35 -0.22 -1.36
N THR A 48 -10.95 -1.11 -0.57
CA THR A 48 -11.91 -0.74 0.49
C THR A 48 -11.29 -1.00 1.86
N ALA A 49 -11.17 0.03 2.69
CA ALA A 49 -10.63 -0.06 4.04
C ALA A 49 -11.66 0.44 5.07
N ARG A 50 -11.99 -0.38 6.08
CA ARG A 50 -12.92 -0.03 7.17
C ARG A 50 -12.19 -0.08 8.51
N LYS A 51 -12.05 1.08 9.17
CA LYS A 51 -11.33 1.22 10.46
C LYS A 51 -9.94 0.56 10.43
N ALA A 52 -9.27 0.63 9.27
CA ALA A 52 -7.96 0.03 9.06
C ALA A 52 -6.84 0.96 9.55
N GLY A 53 -5.71 0.37 9.92
CA GLY A 53 -4.44 1.06 10.16
C GLY A 53 -3.28 0.20 9.66
N HIS A 54 -2.06 0.63 9.98
CA HIS A 54 -0.83 0.04 9.42
C HIS A 54 -0.74 -1.48 9.54
N ARG A 55 -1.18 -2.08 10.66
CA ARG A 55 -1.16 -3.54 10.82
C ARG A 55 -2.09 -4.26 9.82
N GLN A 56 -3.28 -3.70 9.55
CA GLN A 56 -4.19 -4.25 8.56
C GLN A 56 -3.66 -4.03 7.14
N HIS A 57 -3.02 -2.89 6.88
CA HIS A 57 -2.40 -2.61 5.57
C HIS A 57 -1.24 -3.57 5.29
N LEU A 58 -0.37 -3.81 6.28
CA LEU A 58 0.70 -4.81 6.19
C LEU A 58 0.15 -6.20 5.89
N SER A 59 -0.83 -6.67 6.66
CA SER A 59 -1.45 -7.98 6.42
C SER A 59 -2.14 -8.08 5.05
N PHE A 60 -2.72 -6.98 4.55
CA PHE A 60 -3.28 -6.93 3.20
C PHE A 60 -2.19 -7.08 2.13
N MET A 61 -1.06 -6.37 2.28
CA MET A 61 0.07 -6.47 1.38
C MET A 61 0.73 -7.85 1.39
N GLU A 62 0.95 -8.44 2.57
CA GLU A 62 1.45 -9.81 2.73
C GLU A 62 0.55 -10.80 1.98
N LYS A 63 -0.77 -10.64 2.07
CA LYS A 63 -1.71 -11.51 1.36
C LYS A 63 -1.65 -11.35 -0.16
N ILE A 64 -1.54 -10.12 -0.68
CA ILE A 64 -1.34 -9.89 -2.11
C ILE A 64 -0.07 -10.62 -2.54
N ALA A 65 1.03 -10.37 -1.84
CA ALA A 65 2.33 -10.83 -2.25
C ALA A 65 2.45 -12.37 -2.15
N LEU A 66 1.86 -13.00 -1.13
CA LEU A 66 1.78 -14.46 -0.97
C LEU A 66 0.70 -15.15 -1.83
N SER A 67 -0.10 -14.40 -2.59
CA SER A 67 -1.15 -14.94 -3.47
C SER A 67 -0.94 -14.55 -4.94
N PRO A 68 0.12 -15.06 -5.61
CA PRO A 68 0.47 -14.65 -6.99
C PRO A 68 -0.65 -14.84 -8.00
N HIS A 69 -1.62 -15.72 -7.71
CA HIS A 69 -2.70 -16.08 -8.61
C HIS A 69 -3.87 -15.07 -8.55
N SER A 70 -3.78 -14.07 -7.66
CA SER A 70 -4.82 -13.07 -7.43
C SER A 70 -4.52 -11.71 -8.08
N TRP A 71 -3.42 -11.59 -8.82
CA TRP A 71 -2.98 -10.36 -9.47
C TRP A 71 -2.08 -10.68 -10.68
N GLU A 72 -1.84 -9.68 -11.52
CA GLU A 72 -0.93 -9.76 -12.67
C GLU A 72 -0.12 -8.46 -12.78
N LEU A 73 1.09 -8.54 -13.36
CA LEU A 73 1.86 -7.35 -13.69
C LEU A 73 1.46 -6.83 -15.06
N VAL A 74 0.97 -5.60 -15.06
CA VAL A 74 0.58 -4.88 -16.27
C VAL A 74 1.54 -3.72 -16.50
N GLU A 75 1.87 -3.48 -17.77
CA GLU A 75 2.57 -2.27 -18.19
C GLU A 75 1.55 -1.27 -18.72
N LEU A 76 1.61 -0.03 -18.20
CA LEU A 76 0.80 1.07 -18.69
C LEU A 76 1.50 1.73 -19.88
N GLY A 77 1.09 1.36 -21.09
CA GLY A 77 1.55 2.02 -22.30
C GLY A 77 1.07 3.47 -22.38
N LYS A 78 1.98 4.41 -22.65
CA LYS A 78 1.64 5.82 -22.89
C LYS A 78 1.26 6.05 -24.36
N ASN A 79 -0.04 6.03 -24.69
CA ASN A 79 -0.52 6.46 -26.00
C ASN A 79 -1.79 7.34 -25.89
N GLY A 80 -1.66 8.63 -25.52
CA GLY A 80 -2.76 9.59 -25.60
C GLY A 80 -4.07 9.15 -24.91
N THR A 81 -5.23 9.57 -25.44
CA THR A 81 -6.59 9.39 -24.87
C THR A 81 -7.01 7.93 -24.64
N GLN A 82 -6.17 6.94 -24.96
CA GLN A 82 -6.41 5.51 -24.81
C GLN A 82 -5.16 4.84 -24.21
N SER A 83 -5.11 4.70 -22.89
CA SER A 83 -4.06 3.87 -22.28
C SER A 83 -4.40 2.40 -22.52
N VAL A 84 -3.51 1.70 -23.23
CA VAL A 84 -3.62 0.25 -23.41
C VAL A 84 -2.95 -0.42 -22.22
N ILE A 85 -3.71 -1.24 -21.50
CA ILE A 85 -3.18 -2.16 -20.49
C ILE A 85 -2.68 -3.39 -21.26
N SER A 86 -1.36 -3.58 -21.29
CA SER A 86 -0.75 -4.78 -21.86
C SER A 86 -0.22 -5.68 -20.74
N ASN A 87 -0.63 -6.95 -20.75
CA ASN A 87 -0.13 -7.96 -19.82
C ASN A 87 1.34 -8.25 -20.13
N PHE A 88 2.23 -7.81 -19.24
CA PHE A 88 3.68 -7.90 -19.45
C PHE A 88 4.26 -9.21 -18.91
N VAL A 89 3.70 -9.75 -17.83
CA VAL A 89 4.18 -11.01 -17.21
C VAL A 89 3.01 -11.91 -16.84
N SER A 90 2.87 -13.03 -17.54
CA SER A 90 1.97 -14.13 -17.17
C SER A 90 2.61 -15.12 -16.17
N ASN A 91 3.92 -15.03 -15.93
CA ASN A 91 4.64 -15.92 -15.02
C ASN A 91 4.68 -15.37 -13.59
N THR A 92 3.75 -15.84 -12.78
CA THR A 92 3.59 -15.54 -11.35
C THR A 92 4.88 -15.60 -10.53
N LYS A 93 5.78 -16.56 -10.83
CA LYS A 93 7.03 -16.75 -10.08
C LYS A 93 8.05 -15.61 -10.29
N VAL A 94 8.17 -15.09 -11.51
CA VAL A 94 9.06 -13.96 -11.81
C VAL A 94 8.49 -12.67 -11.22
N ALA A 95 7.17 -12.52 -11.27
CA ALA A 95 6.49 -11.37 -10.71
C ALA A 95 6.54 -11.33 -9.17
N GLU A 96 6.48 -12.49 -8.51
CA GLU A 96 6.65 -12.63 -7.06
C GLU A 96 8.00 -12.06 -6.58
N ASP A 97 9.10 -12.42 -7.27
CA ASP A 97 10.44 -11.94 -6.92
C ASP A 97 10.60 -10.41 -7.11
N VAL A 98 9.79 -9.79 -7.97
CA VAL A 98 9.80 -8.34 -8.22
C VAL A 98 9.07 -7.56 -7.12
N ILE A 99 7.95 -8.07 -6.62
CA ILE A 99 7.12 -7.40 -5.59
C ILE A 99 7.73 -7.53 -4.19
N MET A 100 8.63 -8.48 -3.99
CA MET A 100 9.06 -8.94 -2.64
C MET A 100 10.43 -8.52 -2.09
N PRO A 101 11.19 -7.52 -2.58
CA PRO A 101 12.51 -7.23 -1.98
C PRO A 101 12.45 -6.85 -0.49
N PHE A 102 11.37 -6.19 -0.05
CA PHE A 102 11.21 -5.69 1.32
C PHE A 102 10.24 -6.49 2.20
N LEU A 103 9.44 -7.37 1.59
CA LEU A 103 8.42 -8.20 2.26
C LEU A 103 8.79 -9.68 2.32
N LYS A 104 9.86 -10.12 1.63
CA LYS A 104 10.43 -11.44 1.87
C LYS A 104 10.79 -11.53 3.37
N PRO A 105 10.27 -12.54 4.09
CA PRO A 105 10.83 -12.86 5.39
C PRO A 105 12.35 -13.00 5.20
N LEU A 106 13.15 -12.43 6.11
CA LEU A 106 14.54 -12.85 6.24
C LEU A 106 14.50 -14.38 6.22
N GLU A 107 15.13 -15.01 5.22
CA GLU A 107 15.29 -16.45 5.25
C GLU A 107 15.74 -16.80 6.66
N PRO A 108 15.06 -17.74 7.36
CA PRO A 108 15.55 -18.15 8.66
C PRO A 108 16.99 -18.58 8.41
N ALA A 109 17.93 -17.83 8.98
CA ALA A 109 19.34 -18.16 8.92
C ALA A 109 19.42 -19.63 9.26
N ILE A 110 19.88 -20.42 8.28
CA ILE A 110 19.93 -21.87 8.34
C ILE A 110 20.37 -22.24 9.76
N ALA A 111 19.45 -22.77 10.56
CA ALA A 111 19.80 -23.42 11.81
C ALA A 111 20.40 -24.77 11.42
N SER A 112 21.59 -24.71 10.83
CA SER A 112 22.51 -25.82 10.74
C SER A 112 23.16 -25.92 12.10
N LEU A 113 22.68 -26.89 12.89
CA LEU A 113 23.46 -27.83 13.70
C LEU A 113 22.53 -28.94 14.20
#